data_AF-A0A166BEN3-F1
#
_entry.id   AF-A0A166BEN3-F1
#
_cell.length_a   1.000
_cell.length_b   1.000
_cell.length_c   1.000
_cell.angle_alpha   90.00
_cell.angle_beta   90.00
_cell.angle_gamma   90.00
#
_symmetry.space_group_name_H-M   'P 1'
#
loop_
_entity.id
_entity.type
_entity.pdbx_description
1 polymer ?
#
loop_
_entity_poly.entity_id
_entity_poly.type
_entity_poly.pdbx_seq_one_letter_code
_entity_poly.pdbx_strand_id
1 'polypeptide(L)'
;MAIELEPLYLRFDKCEPAHRRLSPSPYRRPALRVNTAQRVPLKRPMSTQPPIYAPIPKCLPSTNIHAAHNDSLPISKLPTELLVCIVNVARNLDLSADEHPSGRVASFSLVCRRFRKDILSAPHLWSTIAIHANATYGLQFAALCLTRAGHAPLELWLDSFYSAAQVVPFIEPHGDRIRHIRLRVPVDVPPALVASTCAFQVPNLESLNIAPSASEAQTSTPLVLPSLFSAGCTNRIARLTLVDCAPPPGTYPTLTHLHLSGRIPGLVDLLRGCATTLRTLFLVKIDCEDVRADEAPIELSSLDSLSVVSAPAATGQNFFNRLALRPQCQICVYCHMSTSMDENALAMPALRAMRSLLDSRTSHADTLQLYVDEKRVRLVTSGESRVSLSIGAREAEPTEPGFEEEEEEDWSASAVRTLLQTLPLDSVRSVWIVAEDQLPVDVVAVLSALTGVREFAAQGVALADVSRALSTATPTGLVAPDLETLRLQRANYGRDALAVLRGALEARVSHGTRLRRLVLQGDVGAGTKKLRELVDELQVVNDMPMLAPAAPPEWTG
;
A
#
# COMPACT_ATOMS: atom_id res chain seq x y z
N MET A 1 -39.16 38.44 15.36
CA MET A 1 -39.06 36.99 15.10
C MET A 1 -38.22 36.39 16.22
N ALA A 2 -38.83 35.65 17.15
CA ALA A 2 -38.08 34.91 18.16
C ALA A 2 -37.54 33.63 17.51
N ILE A 3 -36.22 33.48 17.46
CA ILE A 3 -35.55 32.26 17.01
C ILE A 3 -35.29 31.45 18.27
N GLU A 4 -36.01 30.34 18.45
CA GLU A 4 -35.64 29.33 19.44
C GLU A 4 -34.31 28.72 19.03
N LEU A 5 -33.29 28.89 19.87
CA LEU A 5 -31.99 28.24 19.74
C LEU A 5 -32.16 26.76 20.11
N GLU A 6 -31.86 25.85 19.18
CA GLU A 6 -31.62 24.46 19.58
C GLU A 6 -30.38 24.43 20.51
N PRO A 7 -30.44 23.73 21.65
CA PRO A 7 -29.34 23.71 22.60
C PRO A 7 -28.07 23.10 21.98
N LEU A 8 -26.93 23.73 22.28
CA LEU A 8 -25.60 23.30 21.87
C LEU A 8 -25.27 21.98 22.60
N TYR A 9 -25.53 20.84 21.96
CA TYR A 9 -25.25 19.52 22.55
C TYR A 9 -23.75 19.21 22.54
N LEU A 10 -23.07 19.39 23.67
CA LEU A 10 -21.74 18.85 23.92
C LEU A 10 -21.87 17.38 24.34
N ARG A 11 -21.47 16.46 23.45
CA ARG A 11 -21.47 15.01 23.72
C ARG A 11 -20.03 14.56 24.00
N PHE A 12 -19.81 13.97 25.18
CA PHE A 12 -18.52 13.42 25.58
C PHE A 12 -18.55 11.90 25.43
N ASP A 13 -18.06 11.39 24.30
CA ASP A 13 -17.87 9.95 24.10
C ASP A 13 -16.42 9.58 24.49
N LYS A 14 -16.24 8.54 25.32
CA LYS A 14 -14.92 8.01 25.67
C LYS A 14 -14.37 7.21 24.48
N CYS A 15 -13.29 7.70 23.85
CA CYS A 15 -12.52 6.91 22.87
C CYS A 15 -11.44 6.09 23.58
N GLU A 16 -11.32 4.81 23.22
CA GLU A 16 -10.17 3.99 23.58
C GLU A 16 -8.99 4.29 22.62
N PRO A 17 -7.74 4.36 23.11
CA PRO A 17 -6.61 4.79 22.30
C PRO A 17 -6.17 3.71 21.30
N ALA A 18 -5.99 4.10 20.05
CA ALA A 18 -5.37 3.26 19.01
C ALA A 18 -3.87 3.09 19.28
N HIS A 19 -3.38 1.84 19.19
CA HIS A 19 -1.97 1.50 19.37
C HIS A 19 -1.09 2.11 18.27
N ARG A 20 -0.19 3.03 18.66
CA ARG A 20 0.91 3.56 17.82
C ARG A 20 1.82 2.42 17.36
N ARG A 21 2.00 2.28 16.04
CA ARG A 21 3.11 1.50 15.46
C ARG A 21 4.37 2.36 15.51
N LEU A 22 5.43 1.82 16.10
CA LEU A 22 6.76 2.42 16.13
C LEU A 22 7.46 2.16 14.77
N SER A 23 8.04 3.20 14.19
CA SER A 23 8.87 3.12 12.98
C SER A 23 10.16 2.33 13.24
N PRO A 24 10.65 1.53 12.27
CA PRO A 24 11.86 0.75 12.44
C PRO A 24 13.12 1.63 12.43
N SER A 25 14.01 1.39 13.39
CA SER A 25 15.32 2.03 13.54
C SER A 25 16.34 1.48 12.50
N PRO A 26 17.21 2.32 11.93
CA PRO A 26 18.22 1.88 10.96
C PRO A 26 19.45 1.34 11.69
N TYR A 27 19.52 0.03 11.90
CA TYR A 27 20.76 -0.62 12.39
C TYR A 27 21.65 -1.06 11.23
N ARG A 28 22.73 -0.31 10.99
CA ARG A 28 23.89 -0.73 10.18
C ARG A 28 24.57 -1.95 10.83
N ARG A 29 24.75 -3.04 10.07
CA ARG A 29 25.63 -4.16 10.47
C ARG A 29 27.07 -3.89 10.01
N PRO A 30 28.10 -4.21 10.82
CA PRO A 30 29.50 -4.16 10.38
C PRO A 30 29.82 -5.35 9.47
N ALA A 31 30.51 -5.08 8.36
CA ALA A 31 31.04 -6.11 7.46
C ALA A 31 32.18 -6.90 8.14
N LEU A 32 32.02 -8.22 8.26
CA LEU A 32 33.08 -9.14 8.65
C LEU A 32 34.00 -9.40 7.45
N ARG A 33 35.20 -8.80 7.46
CA ARG A 33 36.28 -9.16 6.53
C ARG A 33 36.82 -10.55 6.88
N VAL A 34 36.59 -11.52 6.00
CA VAL A 34 37.23 -12.84 6.05
C VAL A 34 38.61 -12.74 5.38
N ASN A 35 39.67 -12.80 6.18
CA ASN A 35 41.04 -12.93 5.67
C ASN A 35 41.31 -14.39 5.25
N THR A 36 41.37 -14.64 3.94
CA THR A 36 41.88 -15.89 3.38
C THR A 36 43.42 -15.85 3.37
N ALA A 37 44.04 -16.38 4.41
CA ALA A 37 45.49 -16.62 4.41
C ALA A 37 45.82 -17.91 3.66
N GLN A 38 46.72 -17.79 2.67
CA GLN A 38 47.27 -18.85 1.83
C GLN A 38 47.95 -19.95 2.66
N ARG A 39 47.62 -21.21 2.36
CA ARG A 39 48.33 -22.39 2.88
C ARG A 39 49.57 -22.69 2.03
N VAL A 40 50.74 -22.64 2.65
CA VAL A 40 52.01 -23.14 2.09
C VAL A 40 52.13 -24.64 2.36
N PRO A 41 52.59 -25.47 1.41
CA PRO A 41 52.74 -26.91 1.62
C PRO A 41 54.09 -27.24 2.27
N LEU A 42 54.08 -27.71 3.52
CA LEU A 42 55.27 -28.27 4.19
C LEU A 42 55.40 -29.77 3.89
N LYS A 43 56.50 -30.14 3.24
CA LYS A 43 56.96 -31.53 3.03
C LYS A 43 57.27 -32.19 4.38
N ARG A 44 56.73 -33.39 4.61
CA ARG A 44 57.05 -34.24 5.78
C ARG A 44 58.29 -35.10 5.50
N PRO A 45 59.27 -35.19 6.40
CA PRO A 45 60.22 -36.30 6.43
C PRO A 45 59.63 -37.49 7.19
N MET A 46 60.04 -38.69 6.78
CA MET A 46 59.66 -39.97 7.38
C MET A 46 60.45 -40.27 8.65
N SER A 47 59.78 -41.03 9.54
CA SER A 47 60.34 -41.93 10.56
C SER A 47 60.78 -41.31 11.89
N THR A 48 60.03 -41.56 12.96
CA THR A 48 60.37 -42.52 14.05
C THR A 48 59.42 -42.34 15.25
N GLN A 49 58.95 -43.48 15.77
CA GLN A 49 58.23 -43.72 17.04
C GLN A 49 56.87 -43.04 17.30
N PRO A 50 55.84 -43.80 17.73
CA PRO A 50 54.58 -43.22 18.19
C PRO A 50 54.81 -42.55 19.56
N PRO A 51 54.48 -41.25 19.74
CA PRO A 51 54.50 -40.65 21.06
C PRO A 51 53.45 -41.35 21.92
N ILE A 52 53.84 -41.75 23.13
CA ILE A 52 52.94 -42.20 24.18
C ILE A 52 52.05 -41.00 24.52
N TYR A 53 50.85 -40.96 23.91
CA TYR A 53 49.83 -39.99 24.28
C TYR A 53 49.39 -40.31 25.71
N ALA A 54 49.80 -39.48 26.66
CA ALA A 54 49.11 -39.40 27.94
C ALA A 54 47.61 -39.20 27.66
N PRO A 55 46.71 -39.91 28.36
CA PRO A 55 45.27 -39.74 28.17
C PRO A 55 44.96 -38.26 28.39
N ILE A 56 44.44 -37.61 27.35
CA ILE A 56 43.95 -36.23 27.43
C ILE A 56 43.01 -36.20 28.64
N PRO A 57 43.32 -35.42 29.70
CA PRO A 57 42.44 -35.35 30.86
C PRO A 57 41.06 -34.97 30.35
N LYS A 58 40.05 -35.79 30.69
CA LYS A 58 38.64 -35.54 30.36
C LYS A 58 38.39 -34.07 30.62
N CYS A 59 38.24 -33.28 29.55
CA CYS A 59 38.03 -31.85 29.65
C CYS A 59 36.94 -31.64 30.69
N LEU A 60 37.27 -30.89 31.75
CA LEU A 60 36.30 -30.44 32.74
C LEU A 60 35.06 -29.97 31.97
N PRO A 61 33.83 -30.31 32.41
CA PRO A 61 32.62 -29.90 31.72
C PRO A 61 32.71 -28.39 31.56
N SER A 62 33.01 -27.93 30.35
CA SER A 62 33.00 -26.52 30.03
C SER A 62 31.55 -26.14 30.24
N THR A 63 31.24 -25.57 31.41
CA THR A 63 29.96 -24.95 31.69
C THR A 63 29.77 -23.98 30.56
N ASN A 64 28.92 -24.36 29.62
CA ASN A 64 28.77 -23.65 28.37
C ASN A 64 27.96 -22.41 28.72
N ILE A 65 28.66 -21.35 29.17
CA ILE A 65 28.07 -20.10 29.65
C ILE A 65 27.09 -19.55 28.59
N HIS A 66 27.38 -19.77 27.31
CA HIS A 66 26.50 -19.43 26.20
C HIS A 66 25.22 -20.27 26.14
N ALA A 67 25.27 -21.56 26.47
CA ALA A 67 24.06 -22.39 26.56
C ALA A 67 23.17 -21.94 27.73
N ALA A 68 23.73 -21.72 28.92
CA ALA A 68 22.98 -21.24 30.07
C ALA A 68 22.37 -19.84 29.83
N HIS A 69 23.13 -18.95 29.16
CA HIS A 69 22.61 -17.65 28.74
C HIS A 69 21.43 -17.80 27.76
N ASN A 70 21.57 -18.63 26.72
CA ASN A 70 20.50 -18.88 25.75
C ASN A 70 19.24 -19.44 26.41
N ASP A 71 19.37 -20.36 27.36
CA ASP A 71 18.24 -20.95 28.09
C ASP A 71 17.51 -19.91 28.98
N SER A 72 18.19 -18.83 29.36
CA SER A 72 17.58 -17.74 30.13
C SER A 72 16.84 -16.70 29.27
N LEU A 73 17.15 -16.61 27.97
CA LEU A 73 16.55 -15.63 27.07
C LEU A 73 15.05 -15.90 26.85
N PRO A 74 14.19 -14.88 26.75
CA PRO A 74 12.75 -15.07 26.51
C PRO A 74 12.45 -15.90 25.26
N ILE A 75 13.28 -15.78 24.22
CA ILE A 75 13.10 -16.48 22.94
C ILE A 75 13.23 -18.00 23.08
N SER A 76 14.05 -18.50 24.00
CA SER A 76 14.23 -19.94 24.23
C SER A 76 13.10 -20.56 25.04
N LYS A 77 12.17 -19.74 25.55
CA LYS A 77 10.95 -20.17 26.25
C LYS A 77 9.70 -20.13 25.37
N LEU A 78 9.79 -19.59 24.16
CA LEU A 78 8.65 -19.57 23.23
C LEU A 78 8.22 -21.01 22.90
N PRO A 79 6.91 -21.29 22.74
CA PRO A 79 6.44 -22.53 22.12
C PRO A 79 7.00 -22.71 20.71
N THR A 80 7.17 -23.96 20.27
CA THR A 80 7.73 -24.28 18.95
C THR A 80 6.86 -23.73 17.82
N GLU A 81 5.54 -23.69 18.01
CA GLU A 81 4.58 -23.13 17.06
C GLU A 81 4.80 -21.63 16.84
N LEU A 82 5.03 -20.87 17.93
CA LEU A 82 5.32 -19.45 17.84
C LEU A 82 6.68 -19.19 17.18
N LEU A 83 7.69 -20.01 17.51
CA LEU A 83 9.00 -19.91 16.88
C LEU A 83 8.92 -20.14 15.36
N VAL A 84 8.22 -21.20 14.94
CA VAL A 84 8.01 -21.52 13.53
C VAL A 84 7.21 -20.42 12.84
N CYS A 85 6.19 -19.86 13.49
CA CYS A 85 5.42 -18.72 12.98
C CYS A 85 6.32 -17.48 12.76
N ILE A 86 7.16 -17.13 13.75
CA ILE A 86 8.11 -16.02 13.64
C ILE A 86 9.06 -16.24 12.45
N VAL A 87 9.62 -17.43 12.31
CA VAL A 87 10.51 -17.77 11.18
C VAL A 87 9.76 -17.69 9.85
N ASN A 88 8.51 -18.14 9.80
CA ASN A 88 7.66 -18.07 8.60
C ASN A 88 7.36 -16.63 8.17
N VAL A 89 7.15 -15.72 9.12
CA VAL A 89 6.99 -14.29 8.83
C VAL A 89 8.34 -13.69 8.41
N ALA A 90 9.39 -13.91 9.20
CA ALA A 90 10.71 -13.32 8.99
C ALA A 90 11.40 -13.76 7.68
N ARG A 91 11.13 -14.97 7.18
CA ARG A 91 11.69 -15.42 5.89
C ARG A 91 11.20 -14.58 4.70
N ASN A 92 10.08 -13.86 4.85
CA ASN A 92 9.45 -13.07 3.78
C ASN A 92 9.60 -11.55 3.96
N LEU A 93 10.02 -11.06 5.14
CA LEU A 93 10.18 -9.63 5.42
C LEU A 93 11.43 -9.07 4.73
N ASP A 94 11.36 -7.96 4.00
CA ASP A 94 12.53 -7.24 3.49
C ASP A 94 13.50 -8.11 2.66
N LEU A 95 12.97 -9.01 1.82
CA LEU A 95 13.80 -9.75 0.87
C LEU A 95 14.38 -8.76 -0.15
N SER A 96 15.70 -8.66 -0.23
CA SER A 96 16.36 -8.00 -1.36
C SER A 96 16.06 -8.78 -2.65
N ALA A 97 16.28 -8.15 -3.81
CA ALA A 97 15.98 -8.76 -5.11
C ALA A 97 16.68 -10.12 -5.32
N ASP A 98 17.84 -10.31 -4.67
CA ASP A 98 18.72 -11.46 -4.80
C ASP A 98 18.58 -12.48 -3.64
N GLU A 99 17.83 -12.14 -2.59
CA GLU A 99 17.67 -13.04 -1.45
C GLU A 99 16.48 -13.99 -1.63
N HIS A 100 16.72 -15.27 -1.35
CA HIS A 100 15.69 -16.30 -1.43
C HIS A 100 15.18 -16.73 -0.04
N PRO A 101 13.86 -16.92 0.14
CA PRO A 101 13.27 -17.34 1.40
C PRO A 101 13.88 -18.63 1.98
N SER A 102 14.18 -19.61 1.11
CA SER A 102 14.76 -20.90 1.52
C SER A 102 16.16 -20.77 2.09
N GLY A 103 16.98 -19.86 1.55
CA GLY A 103 18.31 -19.54 2.07
C GLY A 103 18.24 -18.97 3.48
N ARG A 104 17.26 -18.08 3.74
CA ARG A 104 17.03 -17.52 5.09
C ARG A 104 16.58 -18.58 6.08
N VAL A 105 15.71 -19.51 5.69
CA VAL A 105 15.30 -20.63 6.55
C VAL A 105 16.50 -21.50 6.93
N ALA A 106 17.40 -21.77 5.99
CA ALA A 106 18.66 -22.45 6.29
C ALA A 106 19.51 -21.66 7.30
N SER A 107 19.64 -20.34 7.13
CA SER A 107 20.34 -19.47 8.09
C SER A 107 19.72 -19.50 9.50
N PHE A 108 18.39 -19.46 9.61
CA PHE A 108 17.71 -19.59 10.91
C PHE A 108 17.99 -20.94 11.57
N SER A 109 18.15 -22.02 10.79
CA SER A 109 18.51 -23.35 11.31
C SER A 109 19.94 -23.44 11.89
N LEU A 110 20.76 -22.40 11.71
CA LEU A 110 22.13 -22.32 12.23
C LEU A 110 22.24 -21.49 13.51
N VAL A 111 21.16 -20.86 13.97
CA VAL A 111 21.16 -20.00 15.18
C VAL A 111 21.52 -20.79 16.43
N CYS A 112 20.78 -21.87 16.71
CA CYS A 112 21.05 -22.75 17.84
C CYS A 112 20.47 -24.15 17.60
N ARG A 113 20.78 -25.11 18.47
CA ARG A 113 20.30 -26.50 18.36
C ARG A 113 18.77 -26.60 18.35
N ARG A 114 18.10 -25.79 19.17
CA ARG A 114 16.64 -25.76 19.24
C ARG A 114 16.03 -25.26 17.93
N PHE A 115 16.48 -24.11 17.43
CA PHE A 115 16.05 -23.57 16.14
C PHE A 115 16.26 -24.59 15.02
N ARG A 116 17.44 -25.23 14.99
CA ARG A 116 17.72 -26.29 14.03
C ARG A 116 16.69 -27.42 14.11
N LYS A 117 16.44 -27.96 15.30
CA LYS A 117 15.46 -29.05 15.50
C LYS A 117 14.07 -28.62 15.05
N ASP A 118 13.60 -27.49 15.55
CA ASP A 118 12.24 -26.99 15.35
C ASP A 118 11.99 -26.66 13.87
N ILE A 119 12.93 -25.97 13.21
CA ILE A 119 12.84 -25.61 11.78
C ILE A 119 12.94 -26.84 10.88
N LEU A 120 13.82 -27.80 11.18
CA LEU A 120 13.93 -29.04 10.41
C LEU A 120 12.68 -29.93 10.57
N SER A 121 11.95 -29.79 11.68
CA SER A 121 10.69 -30.50 11.92
C SER A 121 9.45 -29.85 11.32
N ALA A 122 9.60 -28.68 10.67
CA ALA A 122 8.49 -27.92 10.10
C ALA A 122 8.56 -27.89 8.55
N PRO A 123 7.92 -28.85 7.84
CA PRO A 123 8.07 -29.00 6.39
C PRO A 123 7.65 -27.77 5.57
N HIS A 124 6.63 -27.03 6.01
CA HIS A 124 6.14 -25.83 5.32
C HIS A 124 7.14 -24.66 5.33
N LEU A 125 8.17 -24.69 6.18
CA LEU A 125 9.26 -23.72 6.10
C LEU A 125 10.19 -23.98 4.90
N TRP A 126 10.21 -25.22 4.40
CA TRP A 126 11.05 -25.66 3.28
C TRP A 126 10.30 -25.74 1.96
N SER A 127 9.02 -25.36 1.93
CA SER A 127 8.15 -25.53 0.76
C SER A 127 8.34 -24.51 -0.36
N THR A 128 9.03 -23.40 -0.09
CA THR A 128 9.40 -22.41 -1.10
C THR A 128 10.77 -22.78 -1.69
N ILE A 129 10.79 -23.23 -2.94
CA ILE A 129 11.98 -23.73 -3.62
C ILE A 129 12.42 -22.70 -4.66
N ALA A 130 13.58 -22.10 -4.45
CA ALA A 130 14.20 -21.19 -5.40
C ALA A 130 15.24 -21.94 -6.24
N ILE A 131 15.17 -21.77 -7.56
CA ILE A 131 16.03 -22.43 -8.54
C ILE A 131 16.71 -21.34 -9.36
N HIS A 132 18.03 -21.20 -9.18
CA HIS A 132 18.82 -20.14 -9.79
C HIS A 132 20.13 -20.67 -10.42
N ALA A 133 20.31 -20.44 -11.71
CA ALA A 133 21.36 -20.99 -12.58
C ALA A 133 22.76 -20.64 -12.10
N ASN A 134 22.93 -19.42 -11.58
CA ASN A 134 24.24 -18.94 -11.14
C ASN A 134 24.55 -19.33 -9.69
N ALA A 135 23.62 -19.97 -8.97
CA ALA A 135 23.87 -20.42 -7.60
C ALA A 135 24.75 -21.68 -7.62
N THR A 136 25.93 -21.60 -6.99
CA THR A 136 26.93 -22.70 -6.92
C THR A 136 26.34 -24.03 -6.44
N TYR A 137 25.28 -23.99 -5.63
CA TYR A 137 24.60 -25.17 -5.09
C TYR A 137 23.10 -25.22 -5.40
N GLY A 138 22.62 -24.50 -6.42
CA GLY A 138 21.19 -24.26 -6.67
C GLY A 138 20.33 -25.52 -6.64
N LEU A 139 20.58 -26.49 -7.53
CA LEU A 139 19.78 -27.71 -7.62
C LEU A 139 19.98 -28.67 -6.42
N GLN A 140 21.20 -28.76 -5.88
CA GLN A 140 21.46 -29.60 -4.71
C GLN A 140 20.74 -29.07 -3.46
N PHE A 141 20.73 -27.76 -3.28
CA PHE A 141 20.01 -27.11 -2.20
C PHE A 141 18.49 -27.18 -2.41
N ALA A 142 18.02 -27.04 -3.65
CA ALA A 142 16.61 -27.26 -3.98
C ALA A 142 16.18 -28.71 -3.63
N ALA A 143 17.00 -29.72 -3.96
CA ALA A 143 16.73 -31.13 -3.64
C ALA A 143 16.58 -31.36 -2.14
N LEU A 144 17.46 -30.72 -1.35
CA LEU A 144 17.40 -30.74 0.10
C LEU A 144 16.10 -30.11 0.62
N CYS A 145 15.69 -28.99 0.04
CA CYS A 145 14.45 -28.31 0.42
C CYS A 145 13.23 -29.16 0.07
N LEU A 146 13.16 -29.77 -1.12
CA LEU A 146 12.09 -30.69 -1.53
C LEU A 146 11.97 -31.89 -0.57
N THR A 147 13.10 -32.48 -0.21
CA THR A 147 13.16 -33.61 0.74
C THR A 147 12.59 -33.19 2.10
N ARG A 148 12.94 -32.01 2.59
CA ARG A 148 12.45 -31.49 3.88
C ARG A 148 11.00 -31.01 3.83
N ALA A 149 10.54 -30.53 2.68
CA ALA A 149 9.16 -30.12 2.49
C ALA A 149 8.17 -31.30 2.58
N GLY A 150 8.63 -32.54 2.44
CA GLY A 150 7.79 -33.73 2.64
C GLY A 150 6.59 -33.74 1.69
N HIS A 151 5.37 -33.67 2.21
CA HIS A 151 4.13 -33.55 1.43
C HIS A 151 3.52 -32.13 1.44
N ALA A 152 4.24 -31.13 1.98
CA ALA A 152 3.73 -29.76 2.01
C ALA A 152 3.49 -29.23 0.59
N PRO A 153 2.46 -28.37 0.39
CA PRO A 153 2.23 -27.66 -0.86
C PRO A 153 3.45 -26.81 -1.23
N LEU A 154 3.86 -26.82 -2.49
CA LEU A 154 5.09 -26.19 -2.95
C LEU A 154 4.84 -24.84 -3.63
N GLU A 155 5.79 -23.93 -3.41
CA GLU A 155 5.93 -22.67 -4.12
C GLU A 155 7.29 -22.70 -4.85
N LEU A 156 7.30 -22.52 -6.17
CA LEU A 156 8.52 -22.54 -6.97
C LEU A 156 8.89 -21.14 -7.45
N TRP A 157 10.13 -20.74 -7.22
CA TRP A 157 10.71 -19.51 -7.74
C TRP A 157 11.76 -19.87 -8.79
N LEU A 158 11.47 -19.54 -10.04
CA LEU A 158 12.29 -19.81 -11.20
C LEU A 158 12.87 -18.47 -11.67
N ASP A 159 14.04 -18.11 -11.13
CA ASP A 159 14.69 -16.81 -11.40
C ASP A 159 15.71 -16.87 -12.54
N SER A 160 15.84 -18.03 -13.16
CA SER A 160 16.77 -18.30 -14.25
C SER A 160 16.32 -19.52 -15.03
N PHE A 161 16.65 -19.57 -16.31
CA PHE A 161 16.35 -20.74 -17.13
C PHE A 161 17.52 -21.69 -17.18
N TYR A 162 17.28 -22.90 -16.69
CA TYR A 162 18.09 -24.05 -17.00
C TYR A 162 17.57 -24.70 -18.28
N SER A 163 18.35 -25.61 -18.85
CA SER A 163 17.81 -26.52 -19.86
C SER A 163 16.65 -27.33 -19.25
N ALA A 164 15.58 -27.56 -20.02
CA ALA A 164 14.48 -28.44 -19.65
C ALA A 164 14.97 -29.79 -19.11
N ALA A 165 16.06 -30.31 -19.67
CA ALA A 165 16.68 -31.57 -19.28
C ALA A 165 17.16 -31.60 -17.81
N GLN A 166 17.39 -30.43 -17.20
CA GLN A 166 17.85 -30.31 -15.82
C GLN A 166 16.70 -30.08 -14.83
N VAL A 167 15.72 -29.25 -15.20
CA VAL A 167 14.64 -28.83 -14.28
C VAL A 167 13.45 -29.79 -14.32
N VAL A 168 13.04 -30.26 -15.50
CA VAL A 168 11.84 -31.08 -15.64
C VAL A 168 11.95 -32.38 -14.84
N PRO A 169 13.02 -33.21 -14.97
CA PRO A 169 13.11 -34.46 -14.20
C PRO A 169 13.17 -34.25 -12.69
N PHE A 170 13.59 -33.05 -12.26
CA PHE A 170 13.70 -32.68 -10.87
C PHE A 170 12.37 -32.22 -10.26
N ILE A 171 11.53 -31.52 -11.05
CA ILE A 171 10.27 -30.92 -10.58
C ILE A 171 9.05 -31.79 -10.87
N GLU A 172 9.03 -32.48 -12.00
CA GLU A 172 7.91 -33.30 -12.46
C GLU A 172 7.39 -34.30 -11.40
N PRO A 173 8.23 -35.00 -10.61
CA PRO A 173 7.76 -35.90 -9.56
C PRO A 173 6.97 -35.22 -8.42
N HIS A 174 6.95 -33.89 -8.39
CA HIS A 174 6.28 -33.07 -7.38
C HIS A 174 5.19 -32.16 -7.98
N GLY A 175 4.84 -32.35 -9.25
CA GLY A 175 3.88 -31.55 -10.01
C GLY A 175 2.55 -31.32 -9.30
N ASP A 176 2.04 -32.36 -8.64
CA ASP A 176 0.79 -32.37 -7.88
C ASP A 176 0.81 -31.49 -6.63
N ARG A 177 1.97 -31.20 -6.07
CA ARG A 177 2.11 -30.39 -4.86
C ARG A 177 2.27 -28.90 -5.16
N ILE A 178 2.63 -28.54 -6.39
CA ILE A 178 2.93 -27.15 -6.76
C ILE A 178 1.64 -26.34 -6.86
N ARG A 179 1.53 -25.31 -6.02
CA ARG A 179 0.39 -24.39 -5.97
C ARG A 179 0.74 -23.00 -6.47
N HIS A 180 1.99 -22.61 -6.33
CA HIS A 180 2.43 -21.25 -6.64
C HIS A 180 3.71 -21.31 -7.47
N ILE A 181 3.74 -20.58 -8.58
CA ILE A 181 4.93 -20.43 -9.41
C ILE A 181 5.20 -18.95 -9.60
N ARG A 182 6.44 -18.55 -9.32
CA ARG A 182 7.01 -17.26 -9.68
C ARG A 182 8.08 -17.49 -10.74
N LEU A 183 7.90 -16.90 -11.90
CA LEU A 183 8.78 -17.00 -13.05
C LEU A 183 9.37 -15.61 -13.33
N ARG A 184 10.69 -15.47 -13.18
CA ARG A 184 11.41 -14.29 -13.68
C ARG A 184 12.09 -14.64 -14.98
N VAL A 185 11.75 -13.92 -16.04
CA VAL A 185 12.20 -14.20 -17.40
C VAL A 185 13.29 -13.20 -17.80
N PRO A 186 14.56 -13.60 -18.04
CA PRO A 186 15.54 -12.70 -18.65
C PRO A 186 15.10 -12.32 -20.06
N VAL A 187 15.31 -11.07 -20.47
CA VAL A 187 14.73 -10.55 -21.73
C VAL A 187 15.38 -11.19 -22.95
N ASP A 188 16.65 -11.56 -22.84
CA ASP A 188 17.42 -12.20 -23.91
C ASP A 188 17.10 -13.69 -24.12
N VAL A 189 16.23 -14.28 -23.32
CA VAL A 189 15.94 -15.72 -23.38
C VAL A 189 14.93 -16.04 -24.48
N PRO A 190 15.26 -16.95 -25.42
CA PRO A 190 14.32 -17.35 -26.47
C PRO A 190 13.02 -17.94 -25.87
N PRO A 191 11.83 -17.60 -26.40
CA PRO A 191 10.56 -18.14 -25.92
C PRO A 191 10.51 -19.68 -25.88
N ALA A 192 11.21 -20.34 -26.81
CA ALA A 192 11.31 -21.81 -26.84
C ALA A 192 12.01 -22.38 -25.59
N LEU A 193 13.01 -21.68 -25.04
CA LEU A 193 13.68 -22.12 -23.81
C LEU A 193 12.74 -21.97 -22.61
N VAL A 194 11.97 -20.88 -22.54
CA VAL A 194 10.91 -20.69 -21.54
C VAL A 194 9.88 -21.82 -21.62
N ALA A 195 9.39 -22.12 -22.83
CA ALA A 195 8.45 -23.22 -23.08
C ALA A 195 9.01 -24.55 -22.54
N SER A 196 10.26 -24.84 -22.90
CA SER A 196 10.92 -26.10 -22.54
C SER A 196 11.13 -26.21 -21.02
N THR A 197 11.46 -25.12 -20.35
CA THR A 197 11.69 -25.12 -18.89
C THR A 197 10.38 -25.33 -18.13
N CYS A 198 9.28 -24.81 -18.66
CA CYS A 198 7.93 -24.98 -18.10
C CYS A 198 7.19 -26.22 -18.65
N ALA A 199 7.88 -27.14 -19.33
CA ALA A 199 7.29 -28.32 -19.95
C ALA A 199 7.03 -29.46 -18.92
N PHE A 200 6.37 -29.14 -17.81
CA PHE A 200 5.97 -30.10 -16.78
C PHE A 200 4.52 -29.87 -16.35
N GLN A 201 3.92 -30.88 -15.71
CA GLN A 201 2.53 -30.84 -15.27
C GLN A 201 2.40 -30.23 -13.87
N VAL A 202 1.50 -29.27 -13.72
CA VAL A 202 1.13 -28.66 -12.44
C VAL A 202 -0.39 -28.57 -12.30
N PRO A 203 -1.09 -29.73 -12.17
CA PRO A 203 -2.55 -29.79 -12.21
C PRO A 203 -3.24 -29.06 -11.05
N ASN A 204 -2.45 -28.57 -10.10
CA ASN A 204 -2.87 -27.98 -8.84
C ASN A 204 -2.42 -26.52 -8.70
N LEU A 205 -1.98 -25.89 -9.80
CA LEU A 205 -1.51 -24.51 -9.82
C LEU A 205 -2.65 -23.52 -9.52
N GLU A 206 -2.47 -22.72 -8.47
CA GLU A 206 -3.44 -21.72 -7.99
C GLU A 206 -2.94 -20.29 -8.19
N SER A 207 -1.62 -20.06 -8.15
CA SER A 207 -1.01 -18.74 -8.37
C SER A 207 0.12 -18.82 -9.38
N LEU A 208 0.09 -17.93 -10.37
CA LEU A 208 1.15 -17.77 -11.36
C LEU A 208 1.58 -16.30 -11.41
N ASN A 209 2.86 -16.04 -11.18
CA ASN A 209 3.46 -14.71 -11.25
C ASN A 209 4.58 -14.73 -12.29
N ILE A 210 4.45 -13.92 -13.33
CA ILE A 210 5.41 -13.83 -14.42
C ILE A 210 5.87 -12.39 -14.54
N ALA A 211 7.18 -12.18 -14.47
CA ALA A 211 7.78 -10.87 -14.64
C ALA A 211 9.10 -10.99 -15.40
N PRO A 212 9.52 -9.96 -16.15
CA PRO A 212 10.89 -9.89 -16.66
C PRO A 212 11.89 -9.78 -15.50
N SER A 213 13.14 -10.15 -15.75
CA SER A 213 14.22 -9.90 -14.80
C SER A 213 14.48 -8.39 -14.67
N ALA A 214 14.63 -7.89 -13.45
CA ALA A 214 14.57 -6.46 -13.10
C ALA A 214 15.60 -5.56 -13.80
N SER A 215 16.70 -6.13 -14.32
CA SER A 215 17.78 -5.38 -14.96
C SER A 215 17.43 -4.79 -16.33
N GLU A 216 16.33 -5.23 -16.96
CA GLU A 216 16.10 -5.02 -18.40
C GLU A 216 14.68 -4.53 -18.76
N ALA A 217 13.91 -4.05 -17.77
CA ALA A 217 12.49 -3.68 -17.89
C ALA A 217 12.19 -2.45 -18.78
N GLN A 218 13.13 -1.98 -19.60
CA GLN A 218 12.94 -0.86 -20.54
C GLN A 218 12.85 -1.31 -22.01
N THR A 219 12.81 -2.61 -22.27
CA THR A 219 12.66 -3.09 -23.65
C THR A 219 11.25 -2.80 -24.17
N SER A 220 11.17 -2.35 -25.42
CA SER A 220 9.93 -1.88 -26.05
C SER A 220 8.98 -3.02 -26.48
N THR A 221 9.49 -4.26 -26.53
CA THR A 221 8.75 -5.43 -26.99
C THR A 221 8.29 -6.29 -25.83
N PRO A 222 6.97 -6.46 -25.62
CA PRO A 222 6.44 -7.29 -24.54
C PRO A 222 6.80 -8.76 -24.76
N LEU A 223 7.03 -9.47 -23.65
CA LEU A 223 7.40 -10.88 -23.70
C LEU A 223 6.21 -11.74 -24.16
N VAL A 224 6.37 -12.43 -25.30
CA VAL A 224 5.39 -13.42 -25.77
C VAL A 224 5.67 -14.76 -25.12
N LEU A 225 4.75 -15.19 -24.26
CA LEU A 225 4.87 -16.48 -23.59
C LEU A 225 4.28 -17.61 -24.45
N PRO A 226 4.99 -18.74 -24.56
CA PRO A 226 4.44 -19.97 -25.16
C PRO A 226 3.30 -20.51 -24.27
N SER A 227 2.64 -21.58 -24.70
CA SER A 227 1.79 -22.36 -23.79
C SER A 227 2.63 -22.85 -22.62
N LEU A 228 2.41 -22.25 -21.45
CA LEU A 228 3.11 -22.62 -20.23
C LEU A 228 2.39 -23.77 -19.55
N PHE A 229 3.17 -24.75 -19.12
CA PHE A 229 2.69 -25.98 -18.50
C PHE A 229 1.85 -26.83 -19.47
N SER A 230 1.79 -28.14 -19.24
CA SER A 230 0.97 -29.00 -20.08
C SER A 230 -0.51 -28.56 -20.05
N ALA A 231 -1.26 -28.86 -21.12
CA ALA A 231 -2.63 -28.41 -21.30
C ALA A 231 -3.51 -28.63 -20.05
N GLY A 232 -4.28 -27.60 -19.68
CA GLY A 232 -5.29 -27.67 -18.61
C GLY A 232 -4.91 -27.05 -17.26
N CYS A 233 -3.66 -26.59 -17.08
CA CYS A 233 -3.24 -25.96 -15.81
C CYS A 233 -3.95 -24.62 -15.53
N THR A 234 -4.38 -23.89 -16.57
CA THR A 234 -5.03 -22.57 -16.44
C THR A 234 -6.39 -22.62 -15.72
N ASN A 235 -7.04 -23.78 -15.70
CA ASN A 235 -8.40 -23.95 -15.16
C ASN A 235 -8.50 -23.80 -13.64
N ARG A 236 -7.36 -23.80 -12.92
CA ARG A 236 -7.33 -23.66 -11.45
C ARG A 236 -6.60 -22.41 -10.97
N ILE A 237 -6.04 -21.63 -11.89
CA ILE A 237 -5.34 -20.41 -11.54
C ILE A 237 -6.36 -19.43 -10.97
N ALA A 238 -6.23 -19.14 -9.69
CA ALA A 238 -7.04 -18.18 -8.96
C ALA A 238 -6.37 -16.81 -8.90
N ARG A 239 -5.03 -16.77 -8.98
CA ARG A 239 -4.21 -15.56 -8.92
C ARG A 239 -3.23 -15.51 -10.08
N LEU A 240 -3.28 -14.44 -10.86
CA LEU A 240 -2.37 -14.22 -11.98
C LEU A 240 -1.71 -12.86 -11.84
N THR A 241 -0.39 -12.83 -11.87
CA THR A 241 0.41 -11.61 -11.95
C THR A 241 1.20 -11.63 -13.24
N LEU A 242 1.04 -10.59 -14.07
CA LEU A 242 1.77 -10.40 -15.33
C LEU A 242 2.42 -9.02 -15.31
N VAL A 243 3.72 -8.99 -15.54
CA VAL A 243 4.49 -7.74 -15.72
C VAL A 243 5.12 -7.79 -17.12
N ASP A 244 4.80 -6.82 -17.98
CA ASP A 244 5.35 -6.65 -19.33
C ASP A 244 5.35 -7.94 -20.20
N CYS A 245 4.31 -8.76 -20.05
CA CYS A 245 4.18 -10.03 -20.77
C CYS A 245 2.75 -10.31 -21.22
N ALA A 246 2.63 -10.99 -22.35
CA ALA A 246 1.35 -11.49 -22.84
C ALA A 246 0.85 -12.62 -21.93
N PRO A 247 -0.47 -12.70 -21.64
CA PRO A 247 -1.01 -13.81 -20.89
C PRO A 247 -0.77 -15.14 -21.64
N PRO A 248 -0.44 -16.23 -20.93
CA PRO A 248 -0.41 -17.54 -21.55
C PRO A 248 -1.75 -17.87 -22.26
N PRO A 249 -1.73 -18.57 -23.39
CA PRO A 249 -2.96 -18.94 -24.07
C PRO A 249 -3.79 -19.88 -23.18
N GLY A 250 -5.07 -19.57 -22.99
CA GLY A 250 -5.97 -20.40 -22.21
C GLY A 250 -7.22 -19.66 -21.72
N THR A 251 -8.12 -20.42 -21.10
CA THR A 251 -9.25 -19.86 -20.34
C THR A 251 -8.92 -19.86 -18.86
N TYR A 252 -9.45 -18.89 -18.13
CA TYR A 252 -9.16 -18.64 -16.72
C TYR A 252 -10.45 -18.62 -15.88
N PRO A 253 -11.23 -19.72 -15.87
CA PRO A 253 -12.56 -19.75 -15.27
C PRO A 253 -12.57 -19.61 -13.74
N THR A 254 -11.44 -19.75 -13.06
CA THR A 254 -11.32 -19.61 -11.60
C THR A 254 -10.58 -18.35 -11.18
N LEU A 255 -10.20 -17.49 -12.13
CA LEU A 255 -9.35 -16.35 -11.84
C LEU A 255 -10.12 -15.30 -11.06
N THR A 256 -9.66 -15.04 -9.84
CA THR A 256 -10.29 -14.12 -8.89
C THR A 256 -9.42 -12.89 -8.64
N HIS A 257 -8.09 -13.01 -8.75
CA HIS A 257 -7.15 -11.92 -8.54
C HIS A 257 -6.25 -11.78 -9.77
N LEU A 258 -6.24 -10.60 -10.37
CA LEU A 258 -5.40 -10.28 -11.52
C LEU A 258 -4.58 -9.03 -11.22
N HIS A 259 -3.26 -9.17 -11.28
CA HIS A 259 -2.31 -8.06 -11.18
C HIS A 259 -1.59 -7.92 -12.51
N LEU A 260 -1.75 -6.77 -13.14
CA LEU A 260 -1.12 -6.43 -14.40
C LEU A 260 -0.20 -5.24 -14.23
N SER A 261 0.99 -5.30 -14.78
CA SER A 261 1.92 -4.17 -14.81
C SER A 261 2.53 -3.98 -16.20
N GLY A 262 2.63 -2.74 -16.65
CA GLY A 262 3.31 -2.39 -17.91
C GLY A 262 2.51 -2.72 -19.18
N ARG A 263 3.17 -3.15 -20.26
CA ARG A 263 2.51 -3.44 -21.54
C ARG A 263 2.04 -4.89 -21.62
N ILE A 264 0.73 -5.10 -21.72
CA ILE A 264 0.10 -6.44 -21.73
C ILE A 264 -0.68 -6.67 -23.04
N PRO A 265 -0.09 -7.36 -24.04
CA PRO A 265 -0.81 -7.74 -25.25
C PRO A 265 -2.03 -8.60 -24.94
N GLY A 266 -3.15 -8.41 -25.67
CA GLY A 266 -4.36 -9.21 -25.48
C GLY A 266 -5.08 -8.96 -24.15
N LEU A 267 -4.82 -7.83 -23.50
CA LEU A 267 -5.44 -7.43 -22.22
C LEU A 267 -6.97 -7.55 -22.24
N VAL A 268 -7.60 -7.05 -23.31
CA VAL A 268 -9.06 -7.02 -23.43
C VAL A 268 -9.64 -8.43 -23.44
N ASP A 269 -9.03 -9.34 -24.19
CA ASP A 269 -9.49 -10.73 -24.29
C ASP A 269 -9.30 -11.48 -22.98
N LEU A 270 -8.18 -11.21 -22.28
CA LEU A 270 -7.95 -11.74 -20.93
C LEU A 270 -9.05 -11.30 -19.96
N LEU A 271 -9.39 -10.01 -19.94
CA LEU A 271 -10.41 -9.47 -19.04
C LEU A 271 -11.80 -10.01 -19.38
N ARG A 272 -12.15 -10.11 -20.66
CA ARG A 272 -13.41 -10.75 -21.10
C ARG A 272 -13.47 -12.22 -20.68
N GLY A 273 -12.37 -12.93 -20.78
CA GLY A 273 -12.27 -14.35 -20.40
C GLY A 273 -12.44 -14.62 -18.91
N CYS A 274 -12.24 -13.62 -18.04
CA CYS A 274 -12.38 -13.75 -16.58
C CYS A 274 -13.44 -12.82 -15.97
N ALA A 275 -14.25 -12.16 -16.80
CA ALA A 275 -15.23 -11.15 -16.42
C ALA A 275 -16.22 -11.57 -15.31
N THR A 276 -16.60 -12.86 -15.29
CA THR A 276 -17.58 -13.42 -14.36
C THR A 276 -16.99 -13.90 -13.04
N THR A 277 -15.67 -14.06 -12.95
CA THR A 277 -15.00 -14.62 -11.76
C THR A 277 -14.03 -13.65 -11.10
N LEU A 278 -13.56 -12.65 -11.83
CA LEU A 278 -12.58 -11.69 -11.35
C LEU A 278 -13.16 -10.81 -10.25
N ARG A 279 -12.55 -10.86 -9.06
CA ARG A 279 -12.94 -10.07 -7.88
C ARG A 279 -12.00 -8.91 -7.60
N THR A 280 -10.72 -9.08 -7.88
CA THR A 280 -9.71 -8.05 -7.63
C THR A 280 -8.86 -7.84 -8.88
N LEU A 281 -8.80 -6.60 -9.35
CA LEU A 281 -7.98 -6.17 -10.47
C LEU A 281 -7.01 -5.09 -9.98
N PHE A 282 -5.71 -5.34 -10.13
CA PHE A 282 -4.64 -4.42 -9.76
C PHE A 282 -3.82 -4.07 -11.01
N LEU A 283 -3.80 -2.80 -11.38
CA LEU A 283 -3.18 -2.28 -12.59
C LEU A 283 -2.02 -1.37 -12.18
N VAL A 284 -0.82 -1.59 -12.70
CA VAL A 284 0.37 -0.78 -12.38
C VAL A 284 1.03 -0.29 -13.65
N LYS A 285 1.10 1.03 -13.88
CA LYS A 285 1.75 1.60 -15.08
C LYS A 285 1.28 0.93 -16.38
N ILE A 286 0.00 0.60 -16.44
CA ILE A 286 -0.55 -0.24 -17.51
C ILE A 286 -0.59 0.55 -18.81
N ASP A 287 -0.05 -0.02 -19.87
CA ASP A 287 -0.11 0.54 -21.21
C ASP A 287 -1.11 -0.21 -22.09
N CYS A 288 -2.11 0.52 -22.59
CA CYS A 288 -3.30 0.01 -23.27
C CYS A 288 -3.38 0.46 -24.73
N GLU A 289 -2.27 0.54 -25.46
CA GLU A 289 -2.24 0.98 -26.86
C GLU A 289 -3.21 0.22 -27.77
N ASP A 290 -3.46 -1.05 -27.48
CA ASP A 290 -4.26 -1.93 -28.34
C ASP A 290 -5.78 -1.72 -28.20
N VAL A 291 -6.23 -0.90 -27.25
CA VAL A 291 -7.66 -0.77 -26.93
C VAL A 291 -8.32 0.27 -27.83
N ARG A 292 -9.06 -0.21 -28.84
CA ARG A 292 -9.81 0.66 -29.74
C ARG A 292 -11.05 1.25 -29.05
N ALA A 293 -11.45 2.45 -29.48
CA ALA A 293 -12.58 3.18 -28.92
C ALA A 293 -13.96 2.60 -29.30
N ASP A 294 -14.03 1.83 -30.39
CA ASP A 294 -15.26 1.31 -31.01
C ASP A 294 -15.67 -0.09 -30.53
N GLU A 295 -14.80 -0.80 -29.82
CA GLU A 295 -15.10 -2.15 -29.35
C GLU A 295 -16.07 -2.16 -28.15
N ALA A 296 -16.80 -3.26 -27.98
CA ALA A 296 -17.81 -3.44 -26.92
C ALA A 296 -17.26 -3.27 -25.48
N PRO A 297 -18.05 -2.70 -24.54
CA PRO A 297 -17.66 -2.56 -23.14
C PRO A 297 -17.18 -3.87 -22.51
N ILE A 298 -16.23 -3.76 -21.56
CA ILE A 298 -15.71 -4.86 -20.77
C ILE A 298 -16.51 -4.92 -19.47
N GLU A 299 -17.48 -5.82 -19.42
CA GLU A 299 -18.36 -6.01 -18.26
C GLU A 299 -17.69 -6.85 -17.17
N LEU A 300 -17.09 -6.19 -16.17
CA LEU A 300 -16.47 -6.88 -15.03
C LEU A 300 -17.48 -7.01 -13.90
N SER A 301 -18.52 -7.81 -14.15
CA SER A 301 -19.66 -7.89 -13.23
C SER A 301 -19.25 -8.38 -11.84
N SER A 302 -18.34 -9.33 -11.68
CA SER A 302 -17.96 -9.85 -10.36
C SER A 302 -16.86 -9.06 -9.64
N LEU A 303 -16.44 -7.91 -10.18
CA LEU A 303 -15.33 -7.14 -9.63
C LEU A 303 -15.73 -6.41 -8.34
N ASP A 304 -15.07 -6.78 -7.25
CA ASP A 304 -15.25 -6.17 -5.93
C ASP A 304 -14.27 -5.00 -5.72
N SER A 305 -13.06 -5.09 -6.28
CA SER A 305 -11.99 -4.11 -6.09
C SER A 305 -11.17 -3.89 -7.35
N LEU A 306 -11.10 -2.65 -7.82
CA LEU A 306 -10.17 -2.14 -8.84
C LEU A 306 -9.12 -1.28 -8.15
N SER A 307 -7.85 -1.53 -8.42
CA SER A 307 -6.73 -0.72 -7.95
C SER A 307 -5.85 -0.31 -9.12
N VAL A 308 -5.52 0.97 -9.24
CA VAL A 308 -4.72 1.52 -10.36
C VAL A 308 -3.55 2.29 -9.79
N VAL A 309 -2.32 1.92 -10.09
CA VAL A 309 -1.08 2.55 -9.63
C VAL A 309 -0.37 3.15 -10.83
N SER A 310 -0.53 4.45 -11.06
CA SER A 310 -0.05 5.17 -12.25
C SER A 310 -0.66 4.64 -13.56
N ALA A 311 -1.15 5.56 -14.41
CA ALA A 311 -1.61 5.23 -15.75
C ALA A 311 -1.08 6.28 -16.74
N PRO A 312 -0.53 5.86 -17.90
CA PRO A 312 -0.14 6.78 -18.97
C PRO A 312 -1.37 7.52 -19.53
N ALA A 313 -1.19 8.82 -19.83
CA ALA A 313 -2.28 9.77 -20.07
C ALA A 313 -3.18 9.40 -21.26
N ALA A 314 -2.57 9.00 -22.38
CA ALA A 314 -3.26 8.91 -23.66
C ALA A 314 -3.87 7.52 -23.90
N THR A 315 -3.15 6.45 -23.54
CA THR A 315 -3.57 5.07 -23.84
C THR A 315 -4.55 4.52 -22.81
N GLY A 316 -4.50 5.00 -21.56
CA GLY A 316 -5.40 4.57 -20.51
C GLY A 316 -6.87 4.99 -20.70
N GLN A 317 -7.14 6.15 -21.32
CA GLN A 317 -8.49 6.72 -21.38
C GLN A 317 -9.51 5.78 -22.06
N ASN A 318 -9.18 5.27 -23.25
CA ASN A 318 -10.08 4.40 -24.00
C ASN A 318 -10.36 3.11 -23.24
N PHE A 319 -9.36 2.59 -22.53
CA PHE A 319 -9.51 1.41 -21.70
C PHE A 319 -10.46 1.64 -20.52
N PHE A 320 -10.23 2.68 -19.72
CA PHE A 320 -11.07 2.96 -18.54
C PHE A 320 -12.51 3.34 -18.91
N ASN A 321 -12.70 4.07 -20.02
CA ASN A 321 -14.04 4.39 -20.54
C ASN A 321 -14.87 3.15 -20.88
N ARG A 322 -14.22 2.01 -21.12
CA ARG A 322 -14.87 0.76 -21.53
C ARG A 322 -15.08 -0.21 -20.39
N LEU A 323 -14.54 0.06 -19.20
CA LEU A 323 -14.79 -0.77 -18.02
C LEU A 323 -16.19 -0.53 -17.47
N ALA A 324 -17.08 -1.50 -17.64
CA ALA A 324 -18.39 -1.51 -17.00
C ALA A 324 -18.29 -2.25 -15.67
N LEU A 325 -18.22 -1.48 -14.57
CA LEU A 325 -18.09 -2.00 -13.20
C LEU A 325 -19.45 -1.99 -12.47
N ARG A 326 -19.60 -2.83 -11.43
CA ARG A 326 -20.75 -2.73 -10.51
C ARG A 326 -20.68 -1.47 -9.63
N PRO A 327 -21.82 -0.90 -9.20
CA PRO A 327 -21.86 0.22 -8.27
C PRO A 327 -21.12 0.00 -6.94
N GLN A 328 -21.09 -1.25 -6.47
CA GLN A 328 -20.44 -1.62 -5.21
C GLN A 328 -18.92 -1.85 -5.36
N CYS A 329 -18.36 -1.78 -6.57
CA CYS A 329 -16.94 -1.99 -6.80
C CYS A 329 -16.13 -0.87 -6.13
N GLN A 330 -15.18 -1.26 -5.27
CA GLN A 330 -14.23 -0.34 -4.68
C GLN A 330 -13.20 0.07 -5.73
N ILE A 331 -12.98 1.37 -5.92
CA ILE A 331 -11.96 1.88 -6.84
C ILE A 331 -10.86 2.56 -6.03
N CYS A 332 -9.65 2.03 -6.08
CA CYS A 332 -8.46 2.60 -5.46
C CYS A 332 -7.53 3.16 -6.54
N VAL A 333 -7.24 4.46 -6.54
CA VAL A 333 -6.28 5.04 -7.49
C VAL A 333 -5.08 5.54 -6.71
N TYR A 334 -3.88 5.08 -7.07
CA TYR A 334 -2.61 5.49 -6.52
C TYR A 334 -1.85 6.26 -7.60
N CYS A 335 -1.59 7.52 -7.33
CA CYS A 335 -0.83 8.37 -8.22
C CYS A 335 0.48 8.77 -7.55
N HIS A 336 1.57 8.60 -8.28
CA HIS A 336 2.89 9.08 -7.86
C HIS A 336 3.18 10.38 -8.58
N MET A 337 3.41 11.45 -7.81
CA MET A 337 3.92 12.71 -8.34
C MET A 337 5.44 12.59 -8.51
N SER A 338 5.96 13.00 -9.67
CA SER A 338 7.39 13.25 -9.82
C SER A 338 7.69 14.59 -9.20
N THR A 339 8.72 14.68 -8.35
CA THR A 339 9.14 15.92 -7.68
C THR A 339 9.68 16.98 -8.66
N SER A 340 10.00 16.57 -9.89
CA SER A 340 10.72 17.38 -10.88
C SER A 340 9.84 18.04 -11.96
N MET A 341 8.52 18.16 -11.77
CA MET A 341 7.60 18.47 -12.87
C MET A 341 7.10 19.92 -12.84
N ASP A 342 7.20 20.58 -14.00
CA ASP A 342 6.53 21.84 -14.36
C ASP A 342 5.07 21.87 -13.89
N GLU A 343 4.58 23.00 -13.37
CA GLU A 343 3.18 23.17 -12.92
C GLU A 343 2.14 22.77 -13.98
N ASN A 344 2.48 22.89 -15.27
CA ASN A 344 1.60 22.49 -16.38
C ASN A 344 1.55 20.96 -16.60
N ALA A 345 2.52 20.21 -16.08
CA ALA A 345 2.57 18.75 -16.10
C ALA A 345 1.87 18.10 -14.89
N LEU A 346 1.39 18.89 -13.92
CA LEU A 346 0.52 18.45 -12.80
C LEU A 346 -0.86 17.93 -13.24
N ALA A 347 -1.10 17.98 -14.54
CA ALA A 347 -2.12 17.30 -15.32
C ALA A 347 -2.22 15.78 -15.09
N MET A 348 -2.53 15.33 -13.86
CA MET A 348 -2.60 13.94 -13.40
C MET A 348 -3.12 12.98 -14.48
N PRO A 349 -2.20 12.36 -15.26
CA PRO A 349 -2.54 11.58 -16.45
C PRO A 349 -3.57 10.49 -16.16
N ALA A 350 -3.39 9.82 -15.02
CA ALA A 350 -4.26 8.76 -14.55
C ALA A 350 -5.66 9.25 -14.20
N LEU A 351 -5.79 10.42 -13.55
CA LEU A 351 -7.10 10.96 -13.21
C LEU A 351 -7.88 11.40 -14.45
N ARG A 352 -7.19 12.00 -15.42
CA ARG A 352 -7.82 12.32 -16.72
C ARG A 352 -8.27 11.05 -17.42
N ALA A 353 -7.36 10.08 -17.57
CA ALA A 353 -7.64 8.77 -18.17
C ALA A 353 -8.84 8.06 -17.52
N MET A 354 -9.01 8.21 -16.21
CA MET A 354 -10.10 7.59 -15.44
C MET A 354 -11.32 8.50 -15.24
N ARG A 355 -11.34 9.71 -15.81
CA ARG A 355 -12.35 10.73 -15.50
C ARG A 355 -13.77 10.24 -15.67
N SER A 356 -14.12 9.64 -16.82
CA SER A 356 -15.48 9.12 -17.04
C SER A 356 -15.91 8.06 -16.00
N LEU A 357 -14.98 7.18 -15.63
CA LEU A 357 -15.19 6.12 -14.65
C LEU A 357 -15.39 6.72 -13.26
N LEU A 358 -14.56 7.71 -12.90
CA LEU A 358 -14.66 8.42 -11.63
C LEU A 358 -15.93 9.27 -11.57
N ASP A 359 -16.26 10.01 -12.63
CA ASP A 359 -17.42 10.89 -12.70
C ASP A 359 -18.73 10.12 -12.44
N SER A 360 -18.87 8.94 -13.04
CA SER A 360 -20.03 8.06 -12.81
C SER A 360 -20.16 7.53 -11.37
N ARG A 361 -19.09 7.62 -10.57
CA ARG A 361 -19.01 7.06 -9.21
C ARG A 361 -19.03 8.15 -8.14
N THR A 362 -18.33 9.25 -8.36
CA THR A 362 -18.22 10.34 -7.40
C THR A 362 -19.43 11.27 -7.44
N SER A 363 -20.17 11.29 -8.55
CA SER A 363 -21.45 12.02 -8.65
C SER A 363 -22.53 11.54 -7.67
N HIS A 364 -22.35 10.37 -7.04
CA HIS A 364 -23.23 9.85 -5.98
C HIS A 364 -22.54 9.76 -4.61
N ALA A 365 -21.39 10.41 -4.43
CA ALA A 365 -20.69 10.40 -3.15
C ALA A 365 -21.38 11.35 -2.17
N ASP A 366 -21.88 10.81 -1.06
CA ASP A 366 -22.48 11.63 0.00
C ASP A 366 -21.43 12.25 0.91
N THR A 367 -20.34 11.53 1.15
CA THR A 367 -19.28 11.91 2.08
C THR A 367 -17.90 11.80 1.44
N LEU A 368 -17.06 12.80 1.71
CA LEU A 368 -15.68 12.89 1.28
C LEU A 368 -14.77 12.92 2.51
N GLN A 369 -13.75 12.08 2.56
CA GLN A 369 -12.75 12.05 3.61
C GLN A 369 -11.38 12.33 3.00
N LEU A 370 -10.76 13.44 3.37
CA LEU A 370 -9.43 13.85 2.96
C LEU A 370 -8.46 13.57 4.10
N TYR A 371 -7.56 12.61 3.90
CA TYR A 371 -6.44 12.33 4.78
C TYR A 371 -5.20 12.96 4.18
N VAL A 372 -4.48 13.75 4.97
CA VAL A 372 -3.24 14.39 4.54
C VAL A 372 -2.13 14.05 5.54
N ASP A 373 -1.08 13.42 5.04
CA ASP A 373 0.19 13.22 5.73
C ASP A 373 1.32 13.90 4.94
N GLU A 374 2.50 14.07 5.53
CA GLU A 374 3.66 14.74 4.90
C GLU A 374 4.02 14.17 3.52
N LYS A 375 3.70 12.90 3.26
CA LYS A 375 4.10 12.19 2.05
C LYS A 375 2.94 11.93 1.10
N ARG A 376 1.68 12.02 1.54
CA ARG A 376 0.51 11.50 0.84
C ARG A 376 -0.77 12.28 1.17
N VAL A 377 -1.53 12.54 0.12
CA VAL A 377 -2.90 13.02 0.14
C VAL A 377 -3.82 11.87 -0.27
N ARG A 378 -4.72 11.44 0.60
CA ARG A 378 -5.69 10.39 0.32
C ARG A 378 -7.12 10.92 0.44
N LEU A 379 -7.85 10.87 -0.66
CA LEU A 379 -9.26 11.24 -0.76
C LEU A 379 -10.10 9.95 -0.82
N VAL A 380 -10.99 9.74 0.14
CA VAL A 380 -11.89 8.59 0.23
C VAL A 380 -13.33 9.09 0.18
N THR A 381 -14.07 8.65 -0.82
CA THR A 381 -15.51 8.86 -0.91
C THR A 381 -16.26 7.71 -0.24
N SER A 382 -17.37 8.02 0.41
CA SER A 382 -18.33 7.03 0.89
C SER A 382 -19.75 7.37 0.43
N GLY A 383 -20.53 6.31 0.20
CA GLY A 383 -21.83 6.33 -0.46
C GLY A 383 -22.15 4.93 -1.01
N GLU A 384 -22.98 4.85 -2.06
CA GLU A 384 -23.24 3.59 -2.77
C GLU A 384 -21.99 3.02 -3.46
N SER A 385 -21.10 3.92 -3.90
CA SER A 385 -19.80 3.61 -4.47
C SER A 385 -18.68 4.09 -3.55
N ARG A 386 -17.68 3.24 -3.31
CA ARG A 386 -16.48 3.59 -2.53
C ARG A 386 -15.30 3.84 -3.48
N VAL A 387 -14.94 5.10 -3.67
CA VAL A 387 -13.74 5.48 -4.42
C VAL A 387 -12.70 6.02 -3.44
N SER A 388 -11.50 5.44 -3.42
CA SER A 388 -10.34 5.87 -2.63
C SER A 388 -9.22 6.30 -3.56
N LEU A 389 -9.03 7.60 -3.74
CA LEU A 389 -7.90 8.18 -4.45
C LEU A 389 -6.76 8.46 -3.45
N SER A 390 -5.53 8.11 -3.79
CA SER A 390 -4.33 8.35 -2.98
C SER A 390 -3.25 8.91 -3.90
N ILE A 391 -2.83 10.14 -3.64
CA ILE A 391 -1.69 10.77 -4.29
C ILE A 391 -0.55 10.78 -3.29
N GLY A 392 0.60 10.23 -3.66
CA GLY A 392 1.81 10.35 -2.85
C GLY A 392 2.89 11.09 -3.61
N ALA A 393 3.69 11.88 -2.88
CA ALA A 393 5.04 12.17 -3.32
C ALA A 393 5.73 10.82 -3.54
N ARG A 394 6.38 10.65 -4.69
CA ARG A 394 7.28 9.52 -4.87
C ARG A 394 8.33 9.66 -3.78
N GLU A 395 8.45 8.68 -2.88
CA GLU A 395 9.64 8.62 -2.02
C GLU A 395 10.82 8.64 -2.98
N ALA A 396 11.55 9.77 -2.98
CA ALA A 396 12.76 9.87 -3.76
C ALA A 396 13.59 8.66 -3.37
N GLU A 397 13.94 7.82 -4.34
CA GLU A 397 14.99 6.85 -4.11
C GLU A 397 16.16 7.63 -3.52
N PRO A 398 16.74 7.21 -2.38
CA PRO A 398 17.67 8.02 -1.61
C PRO A 398 18.78 8.50 -2.52
N THR A 399 18.64 9.73 -3.02
CA THR A 399 19.56 10.34 -3.96
C THR A 399 20.84 10.57 -3.19
N GLU A 400 21.97 10.39 -3.88
CA GLU A 400 23.29 10.46 -3.25
C GLU A 400 23.44 11.73 -2.40
N PRO A 401 24.04 11.62 -1.20
CA PRO A 401 24.12 12.73 -0.25
C PRO A 401 24.95 13.87 -0.85
N GLY A 402 24.30 14.94 -1.31
CA GLY A 402 25.00 16.07 -1.90
C GLY A 402 24.15 17.17 -2.55
N PHE A 403 22.84 17.00 -2.70
CA PHE A 403 21.96 18.07 -3.19
C PHE A 403 21.33 18.82 -2.01
N GLU A 404 21.54 20.13 -1.97
CA GLU A 404 20.95 21.04 -0.99
C GLU A 404 19.42 20.96 -1.08
N GLU A 405 18.75 20.94 0.08
CA GLU A 405 17.28 20.96 0.20
C GLU A 405 16.76 22.29 -0.37
N GLU A 406 16.55 22.35 -1.69
CA GLU A 406 15.74 23.41 -2.30
C GLU A 406 14.35 23.38 -1.68
N GLU A 407 13.81 24.56 -1.37
CA GLU A 407 12.53 24.76 -0.70
C GLU A 407 11.48 23.80 -1.28
N GLU A 408 11.08 22.83 -0.46
CA GLU A 408 10.12 21.80 -0.81
C GLU A 408 8.77 22.49 -1.02
N GLU A 409 8.52 22.97 -2.24
CA GLU A 409 7.26 23.58 -2.64
C GLU A 409 6.10 22.66 -2.21
N ASP A 410 5.01 23.28 -1.75
CA ASP A 410 3.77 22.66 -1.24
C ASP A 410 3.04 21.83 -2.33
N TRP A 411 3.66 20.74 -2.78
CA TRP A 411 3.18 19.85 -3.84
C TRP A 411 1.80 19.29 -3.50
N SER A 412 1.53 19.11 -2.22
CA SER A 412 0.29 18.60 -1.64
C SER A 412 -0.86 19.62 -1.80
N ALA A 413 -0.61 20.92 -1.70
CA ALA A 413 -1.60 21.97 -1.98
C ALA A 413 -2.10 21.87 -3.43
N SER A 414 -1.14 21.76 -4.36
CA SER A 414 -1.42 21.69 -5.79
C SER A 414 -2.10 20.39 -6.18
N ALA A 415 -1.69 19.27 -5.56
CA ALA A 415 -2.32 17.97 -5.73
C ALA A 415 -3.78 17.96 -5.26
N VAL A 416 -4.08 18.54 -4.09
CA VAL A 416 -5.47 18.64 -3.60
C VAL A 416 -6.31 19.53 -4.49
N ARG A 417 -5.80 20.69 -4.90
CA ARG A 417 -6.52 21.59 -5.81
C ARG A 417 -6.87 20.89 -7.11
N THR A 418 -5.90 20.18 -7.69
CA THR A 418 -6.09 19.42 -8.93
C THR A 418 -7.12 18.31 -8.75
N LEU A 419 -7.08 17.56 -7.64
CA LEU A 419 -8.07 16.52 -7.33
C LEU A 419 -9.49 17.09 -7.24
N LEU A 420 -9.68 18.16 -6.49
CA LEU A 420 -11.00 18.73 -6.26
C LEU A 420 -11.58 19.39 -7.50
N GLN A 421 -10.73 19.96 -8.36
CA GLN A 421 -11.17 20.54 -9.64
C GLN A 421 -11.47 19.48 -10.71
N THR A 422 -10.90 18.27 -10.59
CA THR A 422 -11.07 17.22 -11.61
C THR A 422 -12.26 16.31 -11.36
N LEU A 423 -12.71 16.17 -10.11
CA LEU A 423 -13.78 15.27 -9.72
C LEU A 423 -15.13 16.03 -9.64
N PRO A 424 -16.23 15.47 -10.14
CA PRO A 424 -17.56 16.00 -9.91
C PRO A 424 -17.99 15.64 -8.49
N LEU A 425 -17.91 16.62 -7.61
CA LEU A 425 -18.19 16.50 -6.17
C LEU A 425 -19.46 17.28 -5.77
N ASP A 426 -20.31 17.63 -6.73
CA ASP A 426 -21.52 18.45 -6.52
C ASP A 426 -22.53 17.81 -5.54
N SER A 427 -22.51 16.48 -5.41
CA SER A 427 -23.39 15.73 -4.50
C SER A 427 -22.83 15.54 -3.10
N VAL A 428 -21.56 15.90 -2.87
CA VAL A 428 -20.91 15.72 -1.57
C VAL A 428 -21.55 16.65 -0.54
N ARG A 429 -22.21 16.05 0.45
CA ARG A 429 -22.87 16.77 1.56
C ARG A 429 -22.00 16.84 2.80
N SER A 430 -21.10 15.89 2.99
CA SER A 430 -20.22 15.82 4.16
C SER A 430 -18.75 15.74 3.75
N VAL A 431 -17.90 16.57 4.36
CA VAL A 431 -16.45 16.58 4.16
C VAL A 431 -15.74 16.38 5.47
N TRP A 432 -14.77 15.47 5.51
CA TRP A 432 -13.97 15.14 6.68
C TRP A 432 -12.51 15.33 6.34
N ILE A 433 -11.80 16.22 7.03
CA ILE A 433 -10.37 16.44 6.83
C ILE A 433 -9.62 15.93 8.05
N VAL A 434 -8.68 15.01 7.83
CA VAL A 434 -7.78 14.46 8.85
C VAL A 434 -6.36 14.78 8.41
N ALA A 435 -5.66 15.62 9.16
CA ALA A 435 -4.24 15.88 8.92
C ALA A 435 -3.42 15.47 10.14
N GLU A 436 -2.34 14.72 9.90
CA GLU A 436 -1.37 14.38 10.95
C GLU A 436 -0.51 15.60 11.32
N ASP A 437 -0.18 16.44 10.32
CA ASP A 437 0.67 17.63 10.44
C ASP A 437 -0.06 18.91 9.98
N GLN A 438 0.67 20.01 9.77
CA GLN A 438 0.08 21.25 9.22
C GLN A 438 -0.64 20.94 7.93
N LEU A 439 -1.83 21.51 7.71
CA LEU A 439 -2.55 21.28 6.46
C LEU A 439 -1.77 22.01 5.36
N PRO A 440 -1.11 21.31 4.44
CA PRO A 440 -0.46 21.96 3.31
C PRO A 440 -1.50 22.28 2.24
N VAL A 441 -2.76 22.52 2.63
CA VAL A 441 -3.91 22.60 1.75
C VAL A 441 -4.62 23.89 2.07
N ASP A 442 -4.84 24.68 1.03
CA ASP A 442 -5.73 25.82 1.11
C ASP A 442 -7.17 25.33 1.35
N VAL A 443 -7.56 25.24 2.62
CA VAL A 443 -8.91 24.85 3.05
C VAL A 443 -9.97 25.74 2.41
N VAL A 444 -9.65 27.01 2.13
CA VAL A 444 -10.56 27.92 1.41
C VAL A 444 -10.81 27.40 0.01
N ALA A 445 -9.78 26.96 -0.71
CA ALA A 445 -9.93 26.36 -2.03
C ALA A 445 -10.77 25.07 -1.97
N VAL A 446 -10.59 24.23 -0.94
CA VAL A 446 -11.39 23.01 -0.76
C VAL A 446 -12.86 23.33 -0.59
N LEU A 447 -13.19 24.22 0.35
CA LEU A 447 -14.56 24.60 0.64
C LEU A 447 -15.21 25.40 -0.51
N SER A 448 -14.42 26.17 -1.26
CA SER A 448 -14.91 26.90 -2.44
C SER A 448 -15.23 25.97 -3.60
N ALA A 449 -14.51 24.85 -3.73
CA ALA A 449 -14.78 23.84 -4.75
C ALA A 449 -16.03 23.00 -4.44
N LEU A 450 -16.49 22.97 -3.18
CA LEU A 450 -17.55 22.09 -2.70
C LEU A 450 -18.76 22.88 -2.22
N THR A 451 -19.52 23.43 -3.16
CA THR A 451 -20.64 24.36 -2.87
C THR A 451 -21.81 23.72 -2.13
N GLY A 452 -22.04 22.41 -2.31
CA GLY A 452 -23.15 21.66 -1.70
C GLY A 452 -22.89 21.10 -0.29
N VAL A 453 -21.76 21.42 0.33
CA VAL A 453 -21.37 20.85 1.63
C VAL A 453 -22.22 21.41 2.76
N ARG A 454 -22.87 20.50 3.48
CA ARG A 454 -23.69 20.80 4.67
C ARG A 454 -23.00 20.43 5.97
N GLU A 455 -22.13 19.44 5.95
CA GLU A 455 -21.37 19.00 7.12
C GLU A 455 -19.88 19.05 6.83
N PHE A 456 -19.13 19.78 7.64
CA PHE A 456 -17.67 19.80 7.59
C PHE A 456 -17.09 19.32 8.90
N ALA A 457 -16.18 18.35 8.85
CA ALA A 457 -15.47 17.81 9.99
C ALA A 457 -13.97 17.99 9.78
N ALA A 458 -13.25 18.45 10.81
CA ALA A 458 -11.79 18.51 10.81
C ALA A 458 -11.21 17.85 12.06
N GLN A 459 -10.12 17.11 11.89
CA GLN A 459 -9.43 16.41 12.97
C GLN A 459 -7.92 16.70 13.00
N GLY A 460 -7.37 16.82 14.21
CA GLY A 460 -5.92 16.87 14.42
C GLY A 460 -5.31 18.27 14.31
N VAL A 461 -4.17 18.38 13.64
CA VAL A 461 -3.42 19.65 13.48
C VAL A 461 -4.09 20.57 12.46
N ALA A 462 -4.85 19.98 11.52
CA ALA A 462 -5.71 20.66 10.54
C ALA A 462 -6.60 21.77 11.12
N LEU A 463 -7.00 21.66 12.39
CA LEU A 463 -7.97 22.57 13.01
C LEU A 463 -7.56 24.04 12.98
N ALA A 464 -6.26 24.33 13.18
CA ALA A 464 -5.78 25.71 13.22
C ALA A 464 -5.88 26.37 11.83
N ASP A 465 -5.53 25.64 10.77
CA ASP A 465 -5.56 26.13 9.41
C ASP A 465 -7.00 26.25 8.89
N VAL A 466 -7.87 25.29 9.23
CA VAL A 466 -9.31 25.39 8.98
C VAL A 466 -9.90 26.63 9.65
N SER A 467 -9.57 26.85 10.93
CA SER A 467 -10.06 28.03 11.65
C SER A 467 -9.58 29.33 11.03
N ARG A 468 -8.30 29.38 10.62
CA ARG A 468 -7.73 30.56 9.96
C ARG A 468 -8.45 30.81 8.64
N ALA A 469 -8.58 29.79 7.80
CA ALA A 469 -9.28 29.85 6.52
C ALA A 469 -10.71 30.38 6.64
N LEU A 470 -11.46 29.88 7.63
CA LEU A 470 -12.83 30.33 7.91
C LEU A 470 -12.89 31.78 8.40
N SER A 471 -11.90 32.24 9.18
CA SER A 471 -11.83 33.63 9.67
C SER A 471 -11.39 34.63 8.59
N THR A 472 -10.58 34.20 7.61
CA THR A 472 -10.06 35.06 6.54
C THR A 472 -11.00 35.17 5.35
N ALA A 473 -11.98 34.29 5.23
CA ALA A 473 -13.00 34.38 4.19
C ALA A 473 -13.76 35.71 4.33
N THR A 474 -13.58 36.60 3.35
CA THR A 474 -14.21 37.92 3.37
C THR A 474 -15.74 37.79 3.36
N PRO A 475 -16.48 38.71 4.01
CA PRO A 475 -17.93 38.64 4.15
C PRO A 475 -18.72 38.67 2.81
N THR A 476 -18.06 38.97 1.68
CA THR A 476 -18.69 39.03 0.36
C THR A 476 -18.54 37.75 -0.47
N GLY A 477 -17.72 36.77 -0.04
CA GLY A 477 -17.54 35.48 -0.71
C GLY A 477 -17.76 34.34 0.28
N LEU A 478 -19.01 33.89 0.42
CA LEU A 478 -19.35 32.78 1.32
C LEU A 478 -18.68 31.49 0.85
N VAL A 479 -17.66 31.07 1.60
CA VAL A 479 -17.01 29.77 1.47
C VAL A 479 -17.97 28.71 2.04
N ALA A 480 -18.49 27.81 1.21
CA ALA A 480 -19.55 26.83 1.55
C ALA A 480 -20.87 27.48 2.07
N PRO A 481 -21.71 28.06 1.19
CA PRO A 481 -22.92 28.81 1.57
C PRO A 481 -23.99 27.96 2.28
N ASP A 482 -23.94 26.64 2.11
CA ASP A 482 -24.93 25.69 2.65
C ASP A 482 -24.42 24.93 3.89
N LEU A 483 -23.31 25.37 4.51
CA LEU A 483 -22.75 24.72 5.69
C LEU A 483 -23.68 24.83 6.90
N GLU A 484 -24.25 23.69 7.31
CA GLU A 484 -25.18 23.59 8.45
C GLU A 484 -24.48 23.09 9.73
N THR A 485 -23.49 22.20 9.58
CA THR A 485 -22.80 21.53 10.70
C THR A 485 -21.28 21.65 10.56
N LEU A 486 -20.62 22.15 11.61
CA LEU A 486 -19.16 22.18 11.74
C LEU A 486 -18.73 21.28 12.91
N ARG A 487 -17.93 20.24 12.64
CA ARG A 487 -17.38 19.31 13.65
C ARG A 487 -15.87 19.48 13.76
N LEU A 488 -15.37 19.72 14.96
CA LEU A 488 -13.95 19.95 15.21
C LEU A 488 -13.47 18.94 16.27
N GLN A 489 -12.72 17.93 15.83
CA GLN A 489 -12.25 16.84 16.68
C GLN A 489 -10.76 17.00 17.00
N ARG A 490 -10.40 17.27 18.26
CA ARG A 490 -9.00 17.45 18.65
C ARG A 490 -8.54 16.38 19.63
N ALA A 491 -7.39 15.77 19.36
CA ALA A 491 -6.76 14.81 20.27
C ALA A 491 -6.15 15.49 21.51
N ASN A 492 -5.75 16.77 21.44
CA ASN A 492 -5.19 17.53 22.57
C ASN A 492 -5.55 19.01 22.50
N TYR A 493 -6.41 19.51 23.40
CA TYR A 493 -6.79 20.92 23.46
C TYR A 493 -5.76 21.77 24.23
N GLY A 494 -4.83 22.41 23.51
CA GLY A 494 -3.94 23.47 24.00
C GLY A 494 -4.47 24.89 23.69
N ARG A 495 -3.59 25.91 23.69
CA ARG A 495 -3.92 27.33 23.37
C ARG A 495 -4.69 27.50 22.06
N ASP A 496 -4.48 26.63 21.07
CA ASP A 496 -5.14 26.80 19.76
C ASP A 496 -6.63 26.44 19.79
N ALA A 497 -7.13 25.82 20.88
CA ALA A 497 -8.57 25.57 21.04
C ALA A 497 -9.39 26.87 21.06
N LEU A 498 -8.83 27.92 21.68
CA LEU A 498 -9.43 29.26 21.74
C LEU A 498 -9.46 29.94 20.36
N ALA A 499 -8.37 29.83 19.61
CA ALA A 499 -8.29 30.37 18.25
C ALA A 499 -9.31 29.68 17.33
N VAL A 500 -9.41 28.35 17.44
CA VAL A 500 -10.37 27.52 16.70
C VAL A 500 -11.81 27.87 17.04
N LEU A 501 -12.11 28.04 18.33
CA LEU A 501 -13.43 28.46 18.81
C LEU A 501 -13.79 29.85 18.30
N ARG A 502 -12.88 30.82 18.45
CA ARG A 502 -13.07 32.19 17.96
C ARG A 502 -13.30 32.22 16.46
N GLY A 503 -12.46 31.54 15.67
CA GLY A 503 -12.63 31.47 14.22
C GLY A 503 -13.93 30.79 13.80
N ALA A 504 -14.37 29.74 14.50
CA ALA A 504 -15.67 29.10 14.24
C ALA A 504 -16.87 30.02 14.55
N LEU A 505 -16.75 30.88 15.56
CA LEU A 505 -17.80 31.86 15.91
C LEU A 505 -17.80 33.05 14.97
N GLU A 506 -16.62 33.56 14.61
CA GLU A 506 -16.47 34.58 13.57
C GLU A 506 -17.05 34.07 12.26
N ALA A 507 -16.76 32.82 11.90
CA ALA A 507 -17.39 32.15 10.76
C ALA A 507 -18.91 32.08 10.92
N ARG A 508 -19.45 31.74 12.11
CA ARG A 508 -20.90 31.77 12.35
C ARG A 508 -21.51 33.15 12.15
N VAL A 509 -20.83 34.21 12.61
CA VAL A 509 -21.27 35.60 12.40
C VAL A 509 -21.25 35.94 10.90
N SER A 510 -20.18 35.55 10.19
CA SER A 510 -20.02 35.77 8.74
C SER A 510 -20.98 34.95 7.87
N HIS A 511 -21.32 33.72 8.27
CA HIS A 511 -22.25 32.82 7.55
C HIS A 511 -23.73 33.05 7.90
N GLY A 512 -24.03 33.93 8.85
CA GLY A 512 -25.40 34.20 9.30
C GLY A 512 -26.09 33.01 9.99
N THR A 513 -27.42 32.98 9.98
CA THR A 513 -28.26 32.00 10.70
C THR A 513 -28.19 30.55 10.16
N ARG A 514 -27.34 30.26 9.17
CA ARG A 514 -27.29 28.96 8.50
C ARG A 514 -26.49 27.89 9.24
N LEU A 515 -25.43 28.28 9.97
CA LEU A 515 -24.69 27.33 10.81
C LEU A 515 -25.54 26.97 12.03
N ARG A 516 -26.20 25.81 11.96
CA ARG A 516 -27.12 25.32 12.99
C ARG A 516 -26.37 24.60 14.11
N ARG A 517 -25.30 23.87 13.77
CA ARG A 517 -24.65 22.96 14.70
C ARG A 517 -23.14 23.12 14.69
N LEU A 518 -22.57 23.44 15.86
CA LEU A 518 -21.14 23.37 16.13
C LEU A 518 -20.88 22.21 17.10
N VAL A 519 -20.10 21.21 16.68
CA VAL A 519 -19.71 20.06 17.51
C VAL A 519 -18.22 20.15 17.80
N LEU A 520 -17.86 20.18 19.08
CA LEU A 520 -16.48 20.14 19.55
C LEU A 520 -16.27 18.83 20.29
N GLN A 521 -15.32 18.02 19.83
CA GLN A 521 -15.01 16.73 20.43
C GLN A 521 -13.52 16.63 20.73
N GLY A 522 -13.17 16.28 21.96
CA GLY A 522 -11.79 15.90 22.23
C GLY A 522 -11.58 15.22 23.57
N ASP A 523 -10.35 14.77 23.78
CA ASP A 523 -10.01 13.93 24.91
C ASP A 523 -10.16 14.67 26.24
N VAL A 524 -10.80 13.98 27.19
CA VAL A 524 -11.13 14.50 28.51
C VAL A 524 -9.88 14.46 29.39
N GLY A 525 -8.91 15.32 29.08
CA GLY A 525 -7.66 15.49 29.83
C GLY A 525 -7.32 16.96 30.06
N ALA A 526 -7.27 17.38 31.33
CA ALA A 526 -6.83 18.68 31.87
C ALA A 526 -7.45 20.00 31.34
N GLY A 527 -8.16 20.02 30.20
CA GLY A 527 -8.69 21.23 29.56
C GLY A 527 -10.17 21.54 29.81
N THR A 528 -10.92 20.67 30.48
CA THR A 528 -12.39 20.77 30.61
C THR A 528 -12.87 22.02 31.34
N LYS A 529 -12.10 22.54 32.30
CA LYS A 529 -12.45 23.78 33.03
C LYS A 529 -12.39 25.00 32.11
N LYS A 530 -11.32 25.13 31.31
CA LYS A 530 -11.17 26.24 30.34
C LYS A 530 -12.21 26.17 29.22
N LEU A 531 -12.54 24.97 28.75
CA LEU A 531 -13.58 24.77 27.75
C LEU A 531 -14.97 25.17 28.29
N ARG A 532 -15.25 24.87 29.56
CA ARG A 532 -16.49 25.29 30.22
C ARG A 532 -16.55 26.80 30.42
N GLU A 533 -15.49 27.42 30.93
CA GLU A 533 -15.36 28.89 31.05
C GLU A 533 -15.57 29.59 29.69
N LEU A 534 -15.08 29.00 28.61
CA LEU A 534 -15.29 29.48 27.24
C LEU A 534 -16.74 29.38 26.78
N VAL A 535 -17.38 28.23 27.01
CA VAL A 535 -18.80 28.04 26.64
C VAL A 535 -19.67 29.04 27.40
N ASP A 536 -19.35 29.29 28.67
CA ASP A 536 -20.03 30.28 29.50
C ASP A 536 -19.78 31.71 28.97
N GLU A 537 -18.55 32.07 28.60
CA GLU A 537 -18.21 33.36 27.96
C GLU A 537 -18.95 33.57 26.62
N LEU A 538 -19.20 32.49 25.88
CA LEU A 538 -19.91 32.51 24.60
C LEU A 538 -21.44 32.58 24.73
N GLN A 539 -22.00 32.04 25.80
CA GLN A 539 -23.41 32.28 26.14
C GLN A 539 -23.63 33.77 26.43
N VAL A 540 -22.71 34.41 27.16
CA VAL A 540 -22.77 35.85 27.49
C VAL A 540 -22.74 36.74 26.23
N VAL A 541 -21.98 36.37 25.19
CA VAL A 541 -21.93 37.14 23.93
C VAL A 541 -23.20 36.97 23.08
N ASN A 542 -23.88 35.82 23.14
CA ASN A 542 -25.14 35.58 22.42
C ASN A 542 -26.37 36.18 23.11
N ASP A 543 -26.35 36.33 24.44
CA ASP A 543 -27.44 36.96 25.20
C ASP A 543 -27.41 38.49 25.12
N MET A 544 -26.33 39.08 24.59
CA MET A 544 -26.32 40.48 24.16
C MET A 544 -27.15 40.61 22.88
N PRO A 545 -28.23 41.42 22.85
CA PRO A 545 -29.01 41.60 21.63
C PRO A 545 -28.07 42.12 20.54
N MET A 546 -27.87 41.32 19.49
CA MET A 546 -27.17 41.79 18.30
C MET A 546 -27.97 42.98 17.75
N LEU A 547 -27.47 44.18 18.02
CA LEU A 547 -27.96 45.41 17.42
C LEU A 547 -27.79 45.24 15.91
N ALA A 548 -28.91 44.97 15.23
CA ALA A 548 -28.95 45.01 13.78
C ALA A 548 -28.38 46.35 13.31
N PRO A 549 -27.56 46.38 12.24
CA PRO A 549 -27.14 47.65 11.67
C PRO A 549 -28.39 48.45 11.32
N ALA A 550 -28.46 49.68 11.85
CA ALA A 550 -29.61 50.55 11.65
C ALA A 550 -29.93 50.63 10.15
N ALA A 551 -31.14 50.21 9.79
CA ALA A 551 -31.67 50.47 8.46
C ALA A 551 -31.64 51.98 8.21
N PRO A 552 -31.26 52.44 6.99
CA PRO A 552 -31.35 53.86 6.65
C PRO A 552 -32.79 54.36 6.84
N PRO A 553 -32.97 55.63 7.24
CA PRO A 553 -34.24 56.17 7.73
C PRO A 553 -35.18 56.54 6.58
N GLU A 554 -35.48 55.58 5.73
CA GLU A 554 -36.59 55.62 4.79
C GLU A 554 -37.18 54.20 4.85
N TRP A 555 -38.47 54.00 4.57
CA TRP A 555 -39.23 52.75 4.79
C TRP A 555 -39.83 52.65 6.21
N THR A 556 -40.85 53.49 6.44
CA THR A 556 -41.97 53.15 7.34
C THR A 556 -43.18 52.86 6.47
N GLY A 557 -43.72 51.65 6.63
CA GLY A 557 -44.88 51.09 5.93
C GLY A 557 -45.14 49.68 6.40
#